data_AF-A0A2G2I709-F1
#
_entry.id   AF-A0A2G2I709-F1
#
_cell.length_a   1.000
_cell.length_b   1.000
_cell.length_c   1.000
_cell.angle_alpha   90.00
_cell.angle_beta   90.00
_cell.angle_gamma   90.00
#
_symmetry.space_group_name_H-M   'P 1'
#
loop_
_entity.id
_entity.type
_entity.pdbx_description
1 polymer ?
#
loop_
_entity_poly.entity_id
_entity_poly.type
_entity_poly.pdbx_seq_one_letter_code
_entity_poly.pdbx_strand_id
1 'polypeptide(L)' 'YSDKMKVKIDSPVGRRQYSKRLGAIEPVFGNITVNKGMNKFTLRGQEKVNTQWQLYCLVHNIEKLRNSLH' A
#
# COMPACT_ATOMS: atom_id res chain seq x y z
N TYR A 1 15.14 -11.41 7.49
CA TYR A 1 13.79 -10.83 7.73
C TYR A 1 12.74 -11.42 6.79
N SER A 2 13.03 -11.62 5.50
CA SER A 2 12.08 -12.17 4.52
C SER A 2 11.54 -13.57 4.89
N ASP A 3 12.38 -14.46 5.42
CA ASP A 3 11.96 -15.85 5.74
C ASP A 3 10.93 -15.93 6.87
N LYS A 4 11.00 -15.02 7.85
CA LYS A 4 10.01 -14.93 8.94
C LYS A 4 8.63 -14.48 8.42
N MET A 5 8.61 -13.59 7.43
CA MET A 5 7.37 -13.15 6.79
C MET A 5 6.78 -14.23 5.89
N LYS A 6 7.62 -14.96 5.15
CA LYS A 6 7.17 -16.12 4.36
C LYS A 6 6.48 -17.16 5.25
N VAL A 7 7.13 -17.59 6.33
CA VAL A 7 6.55 -18.54 7.30
C VAL A 7 5.21 -18.05 7.86
N LYS A 8 5.10 -16.75 8.19
CA LYS A 8 3.86 -16.16 8.70
C LYS A 8 2.74 -16.15 7.64
N ILE A 9 3.06 -15.81 6.40
CA ILE A 9 2.10 -15.76 5.27
C ILE A 9 1.68 -17.17 4.84
N ASP A 10 2.59 -18.14 4.85
CA ASP A 10 2.31 -19.51 4.40
C ASP A 10 1.53 -20.35 5.41
N SER A 11 1.41 -19.91 6.66
CA SER A 11 0.47 -20.51 7.60
C SER A 11 -0.97 -20.44 7.06
N PRO A 12 -1.85 -21.43 7.32
CA PRO A 12 -3.23 -21.43 6.81
C PRO A 12 -4.02 -20.17 7.19
N VAL A 13 -3.81 -19.68 8.41
CA VAL A 13 -4.41 -18.43 8.91
C VAL A 13 -3.81 -17.22 8.19
N GLY A 14 -2.49 -17.17 8.04
CA GLY A 14 -1.77 -16.12 7.33
C GLY A 14 -2.21 -16.01 5.87
N ARG A 15 -2.34 -17.14 5.18
CA ARG A 15 -2.77 -17.20 3.78
C ARG A 15 -4.20 -16.69 3.63
N ARG A 16 -5.13 -17.13 4.49
CA ARG A 16 -6.52 -16.63 4.49
C ARG A 16 -6.60 -15.11 4.74
N GLN A 17 -5.79 -14.57 5.65
CA GLN A 17 -5.75 -13.13 5.90
C GLN A 17 -5.08 -12.35 4.77
N TYR A 18 -3.99 -12.88 4.21
CA TYR A 18 -3.25 -12.27 3.12
C TYR A 18 -4.08 -12.23 1.83
N SER A 19 -4.83 -13.29 1.51
CA SER A 19 -5.74 -13.31 0.36
C SER A 19 -6.78 -12.18 0.39
N LYS A 20 -7.24 -11.74 1.56
CA LYS A 20 -8.16 -10.59 1.67
C LYS A 20 -7.47 -9.27 1.31
N ARG A 21 -6.16 -9.16 1.52
CA ARG A 21 -5.38 -7.99 1.16
C ARG A 21 -5.20 -7.87 -0.34
N LEU A 22 -5.20 -8.99 -1.08
CA LEU A 22 -5.12 -8.95 -2.53
C LEU A 22 -6.25 -8.11 -3.16
N GLY A 23 -7.48 -8.24 -2.67
CA GLY A 23 -8.61 -7.46 -3.18
C GLY A 23 -8.70 -6.02 -2.65
N ALA A 24 -8.18 -5.76 -1.46
CA ALA A 24 -8.35 -4.48 -0.78
C ALA A 24 -7.13 -3.54 -0.88
N ILE A 25 -5.93 -4.11 -0.86
CA ILE A 25 -4.67 -3.38 -0.71
C ILE A 25 -3.91 -3.27 -2.03
N GLU A 26 -3.87 -4.33 -2.85
CA GLU A 26 -3.18 -4.29 -4.15
C GLU A 26 -3.69 -3.18 -5.09
N PRO A 27 -5.01 -2.90 -5.18
CA PRO A 27 -5.49 -1.77 -5.99
C PRO A 27 -4.98 -0.41 -5.51
N VAL A 28 -4.80 -0.25 -4.19
CA VAL A 28 -4.25 0.98 -3.59
C VAL A 28 -2.79 1.16 -4.00
N PHE A 29 -1.99 0.09 -3.87
CA PHE A 29 -0.59 0.11 -4.28
C PHE A 29 -0.43 0.31 -5.79
N GLY A 30 -1.24 -0.38 -6.62
CA GLY A 30 -1.25 -0.22 -8.07
C GLY A 30 -1.59 1.22 -8.48
N ASN A 31 -2.58 1.83 -7.83
CA ASN A 31 -2.95 3.21 -8.12
C ASN A 31 -1.84 4.21 -7.77
N ILE A 32 -1.23 4.08 -6.59
CA ILE A 32 -0.16 4.98 -6.14
C ILE A 32 1.10 4.81 -7.02
N THR A 33 1.52 3.57 -7.24
CA THR A 33 2.82 3.29 -7.86
C THR A 33 2.77 3.27 -9.38
N VAL A 34 1.79 2.60 -9.99
CA VAL A 34 1.69 2.42 -11.44
C VAL A 34 0.91 3.56 -12.07
N ASN A 35 -0.31 3.84 -11.61
CA ASN A 35 -1.16 4.85 -12.25
C ASN A 35 -0.65 6.28 -12.02
N LYS A 36 -0.13 6.56 -10.82
CA LYS A 36 0.36 7.90 -10.45
C LYS A 36 1.88 8.05 -10.49
N GLY A 37 2.61 6.98 -10.77
CA GLY A 37 4.08 7.01 -10.86
C GLY A 37 4.81 7.32 -9.55
N MET A 38 4.14 7.25 -8.40
CA MET A 38 4.72 7.55 -7.08
C MET A 38 5.45 6.32 -6.51
N ASN A 39 6.40 5.77 -7.27
CA ASN A 39 7.09 4.52 -6.97
C ASN A 39 8.50 4.71 -6.38
N LYS A 40 8.93 5.96 -6.14
CA LYS A 40 10.23 6.30 -5.57
C LYS A 40 10.06 7.30 -4.44
N PHE A 41 10.78 7.06 -3.34
CA PHE A 41 10.95 8.06 -2.29
C PHE A 41 12.06 9.03 -2.68
N THR A 42 11.80 10.32 -2.49
CA THR A 42 12.75 11.40 -2.83
C THR A 42 13.44 11.98 -1.59
N LEU A 43 12.95 11.64 -0.40
CA LEU A 43 13.49 12.12 0.88
C LEU A 43 14.39 11.06 1.53
N ARG A 44 15.33 11.51 2.38
CA ARG A 44 16.20 10.66 3.18
C ARG A 44 15.84 10.74 4.66
N GLY A 45 15.77 9.58 5.31
CA GLY A 45 15.39 9.45 6.73
C GLY A 45 13.99 8.88 6.89
N GLN A 46 13.83 7.97 7.86
CA GLN A 46 12.59 7.19 8.05
C GLN A 46 11.38 8.09 8.28
N GLU A 47 11.52 9.13 9.10
CA GLU A 47 10.44 10.08 9.40
C GLU A 47 9.95 10.79 8.13
N LYS A 48 10.87 11.35 7.35
CA LYS A 48 10.55 12.06 6.10
C LYS A 48 9.92 11.15 5.04
N VAL A 49 10.47 9.93 4.89
CA VAL A 49 9.91 8.91 3.99
C VAL A 49 8.51 8.50 4.44
N ASN A 50 8.26 8.37 5.74
CA ASN A 50 6.94 8.07 6.27
C ASN A 50 5.93 9.19 5.97
N THR A 51 6.31 10.45 6.16
CA THR A 51 5.48 11.60 5.77
C THR A 51 5.18 11.60 4.27
N GLN A 52 6.19 11.31 3.43
CA GLN A 52 6.00 11.19 1.98
C GLN A 52 5.02 10.07 1.62
N TRP A 53 5.12 8.91 2.27
CA TRP A 53 4.19 7.81 2.08
C TRP A 53 2.76 8.16 2.51
N GLN A 54 2.58 8.84 3.64
CA GLN A 54 1.28 9.32 4.09
C GLN A 54 0.64 10.29 3.08
N LEU A 55 1.44 11.17 2.47
CA LEU A 55 0.97 12.06 1.40
C LEU A 55 0.49 11.28 0.18
N TYR A 56 1.22 10.24 -0.25
CA TYR A 56 0.80 9.38 -1.36
C TYR A 56 -0.54 8.67 -1.07
N CYS A 57 -0.71 8.18 0.15
CA CYS A 57 -1.97 7.58 0.61
C CYS A 57 -3.11 8.62 0.61
N LEU A 58 -2.85 9.85 1.03
CA LEU A 58 -3.85 10.93 1.03
C LEU A 58 -4.33 11.25 -0.38
N VAL A 59 -3.43 11.31 -1.37
CA VAL A 59 -3.78 11.51 -2.78
C VAL A 59 -4.72 10.41 -3.28
N HIS A 60 -4.44 9.15 -2.96
CA HIS A 60 -5.33 8.03 -3.30
C HIS A 60 -6.70 8.15 -2.60
N ASN A 61 -6.73 8.50 -1.32
CA ASN A 61 -7.98 8.62 -0.57
C ASN A 61 -8.87 9.75 -1.09
N ILE A 62 -8.30 10.90 -1.47
CA ILE A 62 -9.04 12.02 -2.08
C ILE A 62 -9.67 11.59 -3.39
N GLU A 63 -8.93 10.88 -4.24
CA GLU A 63 -9.46 10.35 -5.49
C GLU A 63 -10.61 9.36 -5.26
N LYS A 64 -10.48 8.50 -4.25
CA LYS A 64 -11.54 7.58 -3.86
C LYS A 64 -12.81 8.33 -3.40
N LEU A 65 -12.66 9.38 -2.59
CA LEU A 65 -13.77 10.21 -2.13
C LEU A 65 -14.45 10.93 -3.29
N ARG A 66 -13.67 11.52 -4.21
CA ARG A 66 -14.19 12.14 -5.43
C ARG A 66 -15.02 11.15 -6.24
N ASN A 67 -14.53 9.93 -6.42
CA ASN A 67 -15.23 8.90 -7.18
C ASN A 67 -16.47 8.34 -6.47
N SER A 68 -16.62 8.53 -5.15
CA SER A 68 -17.81 8.12 -4.39
C SER A 68 -18.88 9.21 -4.26
N LEU A 69 -18.53 10.45 -4.58
CA LEU A 69 -19.41 11.62 -4.51
C LEU A 69 -20.13 11.89 -5.85
N HIS A 70 -19.80 11.15 -6.90
CA HIS A 70 -20.49 11.11 -8.20
C HIS A 70 -21.26 9.78 -8.32
#